data_AF-A0A699KWL3-F1
#
_entry.id   AF-A0A699KWL3-F1
#
_cell.length_a   1.000
_cell.length_b   1.000
_cell.length_c   1.000
_cell.angle_alpha   90.00
_cell.angle_beta   90.00
_cell.angle_gamma   90.00
#
_symmetry.space_group_name_H-M   'P 1'
#
loop_
_entity.id
_entity.type
_entity.pdbx_description
1 polymer ?
#
loop_
_entity_poly.entity_id
_entity_poly.type
_entity_poly.pdbx_seq_one_letter_code
_entity_poly.pdbx_strand_id
1 'polypeptide(L)'
;MLWDYLAHVINQWDGEVVNIGLEEVPLGGSSFTWCHKSATKMIKLDRFLIFENLLITCPNISATILDQYLSDHRPILLRETQSDYGPVPFR
;
A
#
# COMPACT_ATOMS: atom_id res chain seq x y z
N MET A 1 11.24 -2.21 -20.83
CA MET A 1 10.77 -3.61 -20.64
C MET A 1 9.58 -3.71 -19.71
N LEU A 2 9.69 -3.45 -18.40
CA LEU A 2 8.54 -3.55 -17.48
C LEU A 2 7.63 -2.32 -17.54
N TRP A 3 8.21 -1.12 -17.50
CA TRP A 3 7.44 0.13 -17.59
C TRP A 3 6.69 0.25 -18.91
N ASP A 4 7.29 -0.15 -20.02
CA ASP A 4 6.62 -0.14 -21.33
C ASP A 4 5.46 -1.14 -21.38
N TYR A 5 5.63 -2.32 -20.78
CA TYR A 5 4.55 -3.32 -20.66
C TYR A 5 3.41 -2.79 -19.79
N LEU A 6 3.71 -2.22 -18.62
CA LEU A 6 2.70 -1.63 -17.74
C LEU A 6 1.98 -0.47 -18.41
N ALA A 7 2.72 0.43 -19.06
CA ALA A 7 2.14 1.54 -19.80
C ALA A 7 1.23 1.05 -20.94
N HIS A 8 1.66 0.04 -21.69
CA HIS A 8 0.83 -0.57 -22.74
C HIS A 8 -0.47 -1.15 -22.18
N VAL A 9 -0.38 -1.96 -21.12
CA VAL A 9 -1.54 -2.58 -20.46
C VAL A 9 -2.49 -1.53 -19.88
N ILE A 10 -1.98 -0.52 -19.18
CA ILE A 10 -2.79 0.57 -18.61
C ILE A 10 -3.50 1.35 -19.72
N ASN A 11 -2.82 1.64 -20.82
CA ASN A 11 -3.40 2.38 -21.94
C ASN A 11 -4.45 1.58 -22.73
N GLN A 12 -4.51 0.26 -22.57
CA GLN A 12 -5.51 -0.61 -23.19
C GLN A 12 -6.62 -1.06 -22.23
N TRP A 13 -6.64 -0.53 -21.01
CA TRP A 13 -7.61 -0.92 -19.99
C TRP A 13 -9.04 -0.48 -20.36
N ASP A 14 -9.97 -1.43 -20.41
CA ASP A 14 -11.39 -1.20 -20.72
C ASP A 14 -12.32 -1.60 -19.54
N GLY A 15 -11.83 -1.41 -18.31
CA GLY A 15 -12.62 -1.66 -17.10
C GLY A 15 -12.44 -3.05 -16.47
N GLU A 16 -11.69 -3.96 -17.08
CA GLU A 16 -11.43 -5.29 -16.52
C GLU A 16 -10.25 -5.33 -15.54
N VAL A 17 -10.27 -6.28 -14.60
CA VAL A 17 -9.13 -6.50 -13.70
C VAL A 17 -8.02 -7.20 -14.47
N VAL A 18 -6.84 -6.58 -14.53
CA VAL A 18 -5.66 -7.20 -15.14
C VAL A 18 -4.83 -7.88 -14.06
N ASN A 19 -4.60 -9.18 -14.21
CA ASN A 19 -3.70 -9.93 -13.32
C ASN A 19 -2.27 -9.89 -13.86
N ILE A 20 -1.39 -9.21 -13.14
CA ILE A 20 0.03 -9.05 -13.49
C ILE A 20 0.98 -9.63 -12.42
N GLY A 21 0.47 -10.47 -11.50
CA GLY A 21 1.28 -11.10 -10.46
C GLY A 21 1.79 -10.13 -9.39
N LEU A 22 1.02 -9.09 -9.09
CA LEU A 22 1.28 -8.19 -7.96
C LEU A 22 0.40 -8.57 -6.77
N GLU A 23 0.97 -8.45 -5.58
CA GLU A 23 0.29 -8.69 -4.31
C GLU A 23 0.08 -7.38 -3.56
N GLU A 24 -1.02 -7.32 -2.80
CA GLU A 24 -1.32 -6.16 -1.96
C GLU A 24 -0.47 -6.18 -0.69
N VAL A 25 0.20 -5.07 -0.40
CA VAL A 25 0.99 -4.92 0.82
C VAL A 25 0.06 -4.96 2.04
N PRO A 26 0.41 -5.72 3.11
CA PRO A 26 -0.35 -5.71 4.36
C PRO A 26 -0.52 -4.29 4.90
N LEU A 27 -1.79 -3.91 5.10
CA LEU A 27 -2.16 -2.56 5.56
C LEU A 27 -2.52 -2.58 7.04
N GLY A 28 -1.72 -1.89 7.84
CA GLY A 28 -1.97 -1.65 9.26
C GLY A 28 -2.77 -0.36 9.51
N GLY A 29 -3.42 -0.30 10.68
CA GLY A 29 -4.21 0.85 11.12
C GLY A 29 -5.67 0.75 10.68
N SER A 30 -6.22 1.84 10.13
CA SER A 30 -7.61 1.87 9.66
C SER A 30 -7.84 1.02 8.41
N SER A 31 -9.07 0.57 8.16
CA SER A 31 -9.41 -0.24 6.98
C SER A 31 -9.79 0.59 5.74
N PHE A 32 -9.92 1.91 5.86
CA PHE A 32 -10.44 2.78 4.79
C PHE A 32 -9.49 3.92 4.46
N THR A 33 -9.37 4.22 3.17
CA THR A 33 -8.43 5.22 2.64
C THR A 33 -9.16 6.44 2.09
N TRP A 34 -10.46 6.34 1.85
CA TRP A 34 -11.30 7.44 1.43
C TRP A 34 -12.56 7.49 2.28
N CYS A 35 -13.00 8.71 2.59
CA CYS A 35 -14.22 8.98 3.33
C CYS A 35 -14.98 10.13 2.66
N HIS A 36 -16.25 9.90 2.33
CA HIS A 36 -17.11 10.95 1.81
C HIS A 36 -17.19 12.11 2.82
N LYS A 37 -17.32 13.35 2.34
CA LYS A 37 -17.34 14.56 3.21
C LYS A 37 -18.37 14.52 4.33
N SER A 38 -19.48 13.80 4.15
CA SER A 38 -20.52 13.60 5.17
C SER A 38 -20.21 12.48 6.18
N ALA A 39 -19.07 11.82 6.08
CA ALA A 39 -18.65 10.66 6.87
C ALA A 39 -19.60 9.44 6.82
N THR A 40 -20.54 9.40 5.87
CA THR A 40 -21.53 8.31 5.76
C THR A 40 -21.06 7.13 4.91
N LYS A 41 -20.02 7.32 4.11
CA LYS A 41 -19.43 6.29 3.25
C LYS A 41 -17.92 6.33 3.38
N MET A 42 -17.32 5.17 3.65
CA MET A 42 -15.88 4.97 3.70
C MET A 42 -15.55 3.76 2.84
N ILE A 43 -14.53 3.88 1.99
CA ILE A 43 -14.08 2.79 1.13
C ILE A 43 -12.55 2.72 1.12
N LYS A 44 -12.03 1.54 0.80
CA LYS A 44 -10.60 1.31 0.57
C LYS A 44 -10.31 1.44 -0.92
N LEU A 45 -9.92 2.65 -1.33
CA LEU A 45 -9.66 3.01 -2.72
C LEU A 45 -8.17 2.94 -3.06
N ASP A 46 -7.31 3.35 -2.14
CA ASP A 46 -5.88 3.49 -2.33
C ASP A 46 -5.15 2.25 -1.80
N ARG A 47 -4.20 1.70 -2.57
CA ARG A 47 -3.49 0.46 -2.23
C ARG A 47 -2.07 0.50 -2.80
N PHE A 48 -1.13 -0.14 -2.10
CA PHE A 48 0.19 -0.45 -2.65
C PHE A 48 0.21 -1.91 -3.11
N LEU A 49 0.60 -2.12 -4.36
CA LEU A 49 0.80 -3.42 -4.96
C LEU A 49 2.29 -3.62 -5.25
N ILE A 50 2.84 -4.77 -4.90
CA ILE A 50 4.26 -5.09 -5.09
C ILE A 50 4.44 -6.52 -5.60
N PHE A 51 5.59 -6.79 -6.21
CA PHE A 51 5.94 -8.14 -6.63
C PHE A 51 6.34 -8.99 -5.42
N GLU A 52 6.03 -10.29 -5.50
CA GLU A 52 6.38 -11.28 -4.47
C GLU A 52 7.89 -11.29 -4.16
N ASN A 53 8.75 -11.13 -5.16
CA ASN A 53 10.21 -11.08 -4.96
C ASN A 53 10.66 -9.90 -4.09
N LEU A 54 9.94 -8.78 -4.11
CA LEU A 54 10.22 -7.63 -3.25
C LEU A 54 9.77 -7.90 -1.81
N LEU A 55 8.64 -8.61 -1.60
CA LEU A 55 8.22 -9.07 -0.27
C LEU A 55 9.28 -9.99 0.36
N ILE A 56 9.85 -10.89 -0.43
CA ILE A 56 10.92 -11.80 0.04
C ILE A 56 12.19 -11.03 0.41
N THR A 57 12.55 -10.00 -0.38
CA THR A 57 13.76 -9.21 -0.15
C THR A 57 13.60 -8.25 1.03
N CYS A 58 12.39 -7.72 1.23
CA CYS A 58 12.04 -6.74 2.26
C CYS A 58 10.92 -7.31 3.17
N PRO A 59 11.20 -8.29 4.03
CA PRO A 59 10.17 -9.03 4.77
C PRO A 59 9.38 -8.16 5.77
N ASN A 60 9.94 -7.02 6.16
CA ASN A 60 9.32 -6.07 7.08
C ASN A 60 8.66 -4.88 6.36
N ILE A 61 8.41 -5.00 5.05
CA ILE A 61 7.65 -4.01 4.32
C ILE A 61 6.19 -4.04 4.78
N SER A 62 5.68 -2.86 5.11
CA SER A 62 4.31 -2.70 5.58
C SER A 62 3.74 -1.38 5.09
N ALA A 63 2.43 -1.34 4.94
CA ALA A 63 1.70 -0.11 4.69
C ALA A 63 0.95 0.30 5.96
N THR A 64 0.91 1.59 6.29
CA THR A 64 0.13 2.10 7.42
C THR A 64 -0.69 3.30 6.99
N ILE A 65 -1.98 3.32 7.31
CA ILE A 65 -2.82 4.51 7.08
C ILE A 65 -2.49 5.58 8.10
N LEU A 66 -2.25 6.81 7.64
CA LEU A 66 -2.07 7.99 8.47
C LEU A 66 -3.40 8.70 8.70
N ASP A 67 -3.50 9.40 9.83
CA ASP A 67 -4.71 10.14 10.18
C ASP A 67 -4.99 11.28 9.19
N GLN A 68 -6.28 11.48 8.96
CA GLN A 68 -6.84 12.46 8.04
C GLN A 68 -6.81 13.85 8.66
N TYR A 69 -6.54 14.89 7.85
CA TYR A 69 -6.70 16.28 8.29
C TYR A 69 -7.69 17.05 7.41
N LEU A 70 -7.32 17.35 6.16
CA LEU A 70 -8.13 18.20 5.26
C LEU A 70 -8.62 17.52 3.97
N SER A 71 -7.99 16.41 3.59
CA SER A 71 -8.38 15.64 2.40
C SER A 71 -9.49 14.66 2.73
N ASP A 72 -10.34 14.30 1.77
CA ASP A 72 -11.25 13.16 1.85
C ASP A 72 -10.51 11.81 1.70
N HIS A 73 -9.24 11.84 1.31
CA HIS A 73 -8.32 10.71 1.34
C HIS A 73 -7.44 10.70 2.59
N ARG A 74 -7.11 9.49 3.05
CA ARG A 74 -6.13 9.21 4.10
C ARG A 74 -4.83 8.75 3.46
N PRO A 75 -3.71 9.44 3.72
CA PRO A 75 -2.42 9.03 3.19
C PRO A 75 -2.05 7.62 3.66
N ILE A 76 -1.43 6.83 2.77
CA ILE A 76 -0.84 5.54 3.11
C ILE A 76 0.67 5.68 3.09
N LEU A 77 1.32 5.31 4.19
CA LEU A 77 2.77 5.26 4.29
C LEU A 77 3.23 3.82 4.04
N LEU A 78 3.98 3.61 2.96
CA LEU A 78 4.73 2.38 2.71
C LEU A 78 6.11 2.51 3.34
N ARG A 79 6.49 1.54 4.18
CA ARG A 79 7.79 1.54 4.85
C ARG A 79 8.28 0.12 5.12
N GLU A 80 9.55 -0.09 4.87
CA GLU A 80 10.30 -1.22 5.43
C GLU A 80 10.85 -0.82 6.79
N THR A 81 10.53 -1.59 7.83
CA THR A 81 10.96 -1.28 9.19
C THR A 81 12.09 -2.21 9.58
N GLN A 82 13.28 -1.66 9.84
CA GLN A 82 14.39 -2.40 10.43
C GLN A 82 14.61 -1.88 11.85
N SER A 83 14.05 -2.58 12.83
CA SER A 83 14.24 -2.21 14.24
C SER A 83 15.57 -2.77 14.74
N ASP A 84 16.60 -1.93 14.81
CA ASP A 84 17.76 -2.20 15.66
C ASP A 84 17.43 -1.71 17.07
N TYR A 85 16.91 -2.61 17.91
CA TYR A 85 16.62 -2.30 19.31
C TYR A 85 17.89 -2.08 20.15
N GLY A 86 19.07 -2.08 19.51
CA GLY A 86 20.35 -2.02 20.16
C GLY A 86 20.65 -3.30 20.95
N PRO A 87 21.80 -3.34 21.63
CA PRO A 87 22.13 -4.45 22.51
C PRO A 87 21.10 -4.57 23.64
N VAL A 88 20.64 -5.80 23.89
CA VAL A 88 19.72 -6.11 25.00
C VAL A 88 20.31 -5.55 26.31
N PRO A 89 19.55 -4.75 27.10
CA PRO A 89 20.04 -4.22 28.37
C PRO A 89 20.56 -5.37 29.24
N PHE A 90 21.78 -5.21 29.77
CA PHE A 90 22.48 -6.24 30.55
C PHE A 90 21.61 -6.77 31.69
N ARG A 91 21.72 -8.08 31.95
CA ARG A 91 21.03 -8.80 33.01
C ARG A 91 21.81 -8.77 34.31
#